data_AF-A0A8S3HH77-F1
#
_entry.id   AF-A0A8S3HH77-F1
#
_cell.length_a   1.000
_cell.length_b   1.000
_cell.length_c   1.000
_cell.angle_alpha   90.00
_cell.angle_beta   90.00
_cell.angle_gamma   90.00
#
_symmetry.space_group_name_H-M   'P 1'
#
loop_
_entity.id
_entity.type
_entity.pdbx_description
1 polymer ?
#
loop_
_entity_poly.entity_id
_entity_poly.type
_entity_poly.pdbx_seq_one_letter_code
_entity_poly.pdbx_strand_id
1 'polypeptide(L)'
;MDTFEVRTDDLMTTTNETKSMSDGQDEEITSLRDHFKDKIRILSSIGQFSYILKIRPDQYDISLTLQLDKDYPSKPPEIIITAPRLAPDQIIVIQQLLQSYCETLLNKPMILSIYSRLLQWFDE
;
A
#
# COMPACT_ATOMS: atom_id res chain seq x y z
N MET A 1 -27.70 34.61 -48.31
CA MET A 1 -26.39 34.94 -48.91
C MET A 1 -25.64 35.62 -47.76
N ASP A 2 -24.71 34.99 -47.07
CA ASP A 2 -23.63 34.14 -47.57
C ASP A 2 -23.39 32.90 -46.71
N THR A 3 -23.21 31.78 -47.41
CA THR A 3 -22.62 30.53 -46.93
C THR A 3 -21.11 30.65 -47.07
N PHE A 4 -20.33 30.30 -46.04
CA PHE A 4 -19.04 29.65 -46.24
C PHE A 4 -18.74 28.69 -45.08
N GLU A 5 -18.78 27.42 -45.46
CA GLU A 5 -18.47 26.21 -44.72
C GLU A 5 -17.03 25.83 -45.10
N VAL A 6 -16.10 25.70 -44.14
CA VAL A 6 -14.78 25.08 -44.40
C VAL A 6 -14.20 24.40 -43.15
N ARG A 7 -14.19 23.06 -43.21
CA ARG A 7 -13.18 22.07 -42.75
C ARG A 7 -13.21 21.51 -41.31
N THR A 8 -13.55 20.23 -41.27
CA THR A 8 -12.99 19.17 -40.43
C THR A 8 -11.45 19.16 -40.44
N ASP A 9 -10.85 18.88 -39.29
CA ASP A 9 -9.94 17.74 -39.05
C ASP A 9 -9.26 17.90 -37.67
N ASP A 10 -9.09 16.77 -36.97
CA ASP A 10 -8.12 16.49 -35.91
C ASP A 10 -7.98 17.43 -34.68
N LEU A 11 -8.29 16.92 -33.49
CA LEU A 11 -7.28 16.28 -32.63
C LEU A 11 -7.86 16.01 -31.22
N MET A 12 -7.70 14.78 -30.77
CA MET A 12 -7.89 14.37 -29.38
C MET A 12 -7.00 15.20 -28.43
N THR A 13 -7.54 15.62 -27.29
CA THR A 13 -6.79 15.66 -26.03
C THR A 13 -7.77 15.53 -24.87
N THR A 14 -8.11 14.28 -24.56
CA THR A 14 -7.98 13.74 -23.19
C THR A 14 -6.87 14.48 -22.45
N THR A 15 -7.07 14.85 -21.18
CA THR A 15 -6.09 14.70 -20.08
C THR A 15 -6.53 15.52 -18.87
N ASN A 16 -7.10 14.80 -17.89
CA ASN A 16 -6.85 14.93 -16.46
C ASN A 16 -7.82 15.74 -15.60
N GLU A 17 -9.05 15.24 -15.49
CA GLU A 17 -9.58 14.94 -14.15
C GLU A 17 -8.74 13.81 -13.53
N THR A 18 -7.53 14.12 -13.04
CA THR A 18 -6.91 13.29 -12.00
C THR A 18 -7.63 13.62 -10.70
N LYS A 19 -8.90 13.22 -10.62
CA LYS A 19 -9.65 13.21 -9.37
C LYS A 19 -8.94 12.18 -8.52
N SER A 20 -8.07 12.69 -7.67
CA SER A 20 -7.17 11.99 -6.77
C SER A 20 -7.90 10.83 -6.10
N MET A 21 -7.74 9.61 -6.64
CA MET A 21 -8.00 8.36 -5.93
C MET A 21 -6.93 8.09 -4.84
N SER A 22 -6.31 9.17 -4.33
CA SER A 22 -5.25 9.13 -3.31
C SER A 22 -5.76 9.50 -1.93
N ASP A 23 -7.00 10.00 -1.80
CA ASP A 23 -7.56 10.43 -0.50
C ASP A 23 -7.71 9.23 0.46
N GLY A 24 -8.16 8.08 -0.03
CA GLY A 24 -8.33 6.88 0.80
C GLY A 24 -7.03 6.21 1.25
N GLN A 25 -5.94 6.38 0.48
CA GLN A 25 -4.63 5.90 0.89
C GLN A 25 -4.06 6.81 1.97
N ASP A 26 -4.01 8.12 1.71
CA ASP A 26 -3.46 9.11 2.64
C ASP A 26 -4.21 9.12 4.00
N GLU A 27 -5.51 8.86 4.01
CA GLU A 27 -6.29 8.72 5.24
C GLU A 27 -5.92 7.45 6.04
N GLU A 28 -5.70 6.32 5.36
CA GLU A 28 -5.20 5.08 5.99
C GLU A 28 -3.78 5.29 6.54
N ILE A 29 -2.88 5.87 5.75
CA ILE A 29 -1.50 6.18 6.12
C ILE A 29 -1.45 7.13 7.31
N THR A 30 -2.30 8.17 7.33
CA THR A 30 -2.39 9.13 8.44
C THR A 30 -2.92 8.46 9.71
N SER A 31 -3.94 7.62 9.59
CA SER A 31 -4.48 6.84 10.71
C SER A 31 -3.43 5.88 11.27
N LEU A 32 -2.66 5.22 10.42
CA LEU A 32 -1.54 4.36 10.83
C LEU A 32 -0.43 5.14 11.50
N ARG A 33 -0.09 6.31 10.98
CA ARG A 33 0.88 7.21 11.60
C ARG A 33 0.44 7.61 12.99
N ASP A 34 -0.84 7.91 13.21
CA ASP A 34 -1.33 8.26 14.54
C ASP A 34 -1.43 7.03 15.47
N HIS A 35 -1.83 5.88 14.94
CA HIS A 35 -1.96 4.63 15.70
C HIS A 35 -0.59 4.10 16.17
N PHE A 36 0.40 4.12 15.28
CA PHE A 36 1.74 3.59 15.57
C PHE A 36 2.75 4.65 15.98
N LYS A 37 2.46 5.95 15.81
CA LYS A 37 3.28 7.12 16.15
C LYS A 37 4.78 6.95 15.92
N ASP A 38 5.50 6.48 16.93
CA ASP A 38 6.96 6.36 16.92
C ASP A 38 7.45 5.00 16.36
N LYS A 39 6.53 4.02 16.29
CA LYS A 39 6.81 2.64 15.85
C LYS A 39 6.64 2.43 14.35
N ILE A 40 6.08 3.42 13.64
CA ILE A 40 5.93 3.37 12.19
C ILE A 40 6.76 4.44 11.51
N ARG A 41 7.42 4.05 10.42
CA ARG A 41 8.16 4.94 9.56
C ARG A 41 7.59 4.87 8.17
N ILE A 42 6.95 5.95 7.76
CA ILE A 42 6.27 6.06 6.47
C ILE A 42 7.18 6.87 5.55
N LEU A 43 7.48 6.29 4.39
CA LEU A 43 8.29 6.89 3.35
C LEU A 43 7.41 7.02 2.10
N SER A 44 7.08 8.23 1.70
CA SER A 44 6.32 8.51 0.48
C SER A 44 7.25 8.73 -0.72
N SER A 45 6.78 8.39 -1.92
CA SER A 45 7.43 8.69 -3.20
C SER A 45 8.82 8.05 -3.37
N ILE A 46 8.93 6.74 -3.13
CA ILE A 46 10.18 5.98 -3.25
C ILE A 46 10.17 5.13 -4.54
N GLY A 47 10.79 5.66 -5.60
CA GLY A 47 11.00 4.92 -6.85
C GLY A 47 9.68 4.54 -7.54
N GLN A 48 9.44 3.23 -7.69
CA GLN A 48 8.20 2.68 -8.26
C GLN A 48 7.04 2.60 -7.25
N PHE A 49 7.33 2.73 -5.95
CA PHE A 49 6.34 2.61 -4.88
C PHE A 49 5.82 3.99 -4.46
N SER A 50 4.51 4.10 -4.26
CA SER A 50 3.89 5.31 -3.73
C SER A 50 4.21 5.50 -2.26
N TYR A 51 4.11 4.44 -1.46
CA TYR A 51 4.33 4.50 -0.01
C TYR A 51 5.06 3.25 0.47
N ILE A 52 6.02 3.44 1.37
CA ILE A 52 6.69 2.36 2.09
C ILE A 52 6.47 2.60 3.58
N LEU A 53 5.77 1.69 4.24
CA LEU A 53 5.57 1.72 5.68
C LEU A 53 6.47 0.70 6.33
N LYS A 54 7.29 1.13 7.29
CA LYS A 54 8.11 0.25 8.11
C LYS A 54 7.62 0.32 9.53
N ILE A 55 6.95 -0.73 9.98
CA ILE A 55 6.45 -0.86 11.35
C ILE A 55 7.43 -1.75 12.12
N ARG A 56 7.90 -1.26 13.27
CA ARG A 56 8.74 -2.02 14.20
C ARG A 56 8.00 -2.17 15.53
N PRO A 57 7.39 -3.32 15.80
CA PRO A 57 6.92 -3.62 17.14
C PRO A 57 8.12 -3.74 18.08
N ASP A 58 7.99 -3.21 19.29
CA ASP A 58 9.05 -3.25 20.30
C ASP A 58 9.11 -4.61 21.02
N GLN A 59 7.98 -5.34 21.05
CA GLN A 59 7.87 -6.63 21.75
C GLN A 59 8.69 -7.75 21.10
N TYR A 60 8.83 -7.71 19.78
CA TYR A 60 9.51 -8.73 18.99
C TYR A 60 10.46 -7.95 18.10
N ASP A 61 11.76 -8.26 18.12
CA ASP A 61 12.78 -7.61 17.29
C ASP A 61 12.52 -7.92 15.80
N ILE A 62 11.46 -7.33 15.26
CA ILE A 62 10.89 -7.59 13.95
C ILE A 62 10.58 -6.26 13.28
N SER A 63 10.69 -6.24 11.97
CA SER A 63 10.34 -5.09 11.13
C SER A 63 9.42 -5.57 10.04
N LEU A 64 8.18 -5.07 10.05
CA LEU A 64 7.23 -5.25 8.96
C LEU A 64 7.39 -4.08 7.99
N THR A 65 7.84 -4.35 6.79
CA THR A 65 7.89 -3.37 5.70
C THR A 65 6.78 -3.68 4.70
N LEU A 66 5.94 -2.69 4.42
CA LEU A 66 4.86 -2.75 3.46
C LEU A 66 5.15 -1.75 2.36
N GLN A 67 5.29 -2.21 1.13
CA GLN A 67 5.53 -1.36 -0.02
C GLN A 67 4.28 -1.32 -0.88
N LEU A 68 3.61 -0.17 -0.88
CA LEU A 68 2.42 0.10 -1.66
C LEU A 68 2.82 0.65 -3.02
N ASP A 69 2.29 0.01 -4.05
CA ASP A 69 2.38 0.47 -5.42
C ASP A 69 1.34 1.57 -5.71
N LYS A 70 1.43 2.22 -6.87
CA LYS A 70 0.44 3.21 -7.33
C LYS A 70 -0.93 2.59 -7.55
N ASP A 71 -0.95 1.30 -7.87
CA ASP A 71 -2.16 0.49 -8.06
C ASP A 71 -2.79 -0.02 -6.75
N TYR A 72 -2.24 0.30 -5.57
CA TYR A 72 -2.92 0.00 -4.31
C TYR A 72 -4.25 0.79 -4.21
N PRO A 73 -5.32 0.27 -3.58
CA PRO A 73 -5.51 -1.07 -3.02
C PRO A 73 -5.98 -2.13 -4.03
N SER A 74 -5.99 -1.84 -5.34
CA SER A 74 -6.34 -2.81 -6.40
C SER A 74 -5.30 -3.93 -6.54
N LYS A 75 -4.04 -3.64 -6.19
CA LYS A 75 -2.95 -4.62 -6.12
C LYS A 75 -2.48 -4.80 -4.67
N PRO A 76 -2.15 -6.03 -4.23
CA PRO A 76 -1.64 -6.23 -2.89
C PRO A 76 -0.26 -5.55 -2.73
N PRO A 77 0.03 -4.93 -1.57
CA PRO A 77 1.34 -4.36 -1.31
C PRO A 77 2.38 -5.48 -1.15
N GLU A 78 3.64 -5.15 -1.40
CA GLU A 78 4.73 -6.07 -1.11
C GLU A 78 4.99 -6.09 0.40
N ILE A 79 4.91 -7.27 0.98
CA ILE A 79 5.07 -7.49 2.42
C ILE A 79 6.44 -8.10 2.64
N ILE A 80 7.29 -7.40 3.39
CA ILE A 80 8.63 -7.85 3.75
C ILE A 80 8.69 -7.90 5.28
N ILE A 81 8.90 -9.09 5.82
CA ILE A 81 9.08 -9.30 7.25
C ILE A 81 10.56 -9.53 7.51
N THR A 82 11.17 -8.68 8.34
CA THR A 82 12.54 -8.86 8.79
C THR A 82 12.52 -9.20 10.26
N ALA A 83 12.80 -10.45 10.60
CA ALA A 83 12.77 -10.94 11.97
C ALA A 83 14.03 -11.78 12.24
N PRO A 84 15.16 -11.18 12.69
CA PRO A 84 16.39 -11.91 12.96
C PRO A 84 16.24 -13.02 14.02
N ARG A 85 15.21 -12.95 14.86
CA ARG A 85 14.91 -13.98 15.87
C ARG A 85 14.10 -15.16 15.33
N LEU A 86 13.50 -15.05 14.15
CA LEU A 86 12.73 -16.13 13.53
C LEU A 86 13.59 -16.94 12.57
N ALA A 87 13.23 -18.21 12.44
CA ALA A 87 13.77 -19.03 11.35
C ALA A 87 13.27 -18.49 10.00
N PRO A 88 14.10 -18.54 8.93
CA PRO A 88 13.70 -18.09 7.60
C PRO A 88 12.47 -18.81 7.07
N ASP A 89 12.29 -20.08 7.45
CA ASP A 89 11.10 -20.88 7.08
C ASP A 89 9.79 -20.28 7.63
N GLN A 90 9.82 -19.83 8.89
CA GLN A 90 8.67 -19.17 9.52
C GLN A 90 8.36 -17.83 8.83
N ILE A 91 9.40 -17.06 8.48
CA ILE A 91 9.24 -15.79 7.77
C ILE A 91 8.52 -16.02 6.43
N ILE A 92 8.90 -17.06 5.68
CA ILE A 92 8.27 -17.42 4.40
C ILE A 92 6.79 -17.80 4.61
N VAL A 93 6.49 -18.62 5.62
CA VAL A 93 5.11 -19.05 5.92
C VAL A 93 4.23 -17.84 6.26
N ILE A 94 4.69 -16.94 7.13
CA ILE A 94 3.93 -15.74 7.50
C ILE A 94 3.77 -14.82 6.28
N GLN A 95 4.82 -14.65 5.48
CA GLN A 95 4.78 -13.80 4.30
C GLN A 95 3.75 -14.32 3.29
N GLN A 96 3.72 -15.64 3.02
CA GLN A 96 2.71 -16.26 2.16
C GLN A 96 1.30 -16.12 2.74
N LEU A 97 1.14 -16.34 4.05
CA LEU A 97 -0.15 -16.20 4.74
C LEU A 97 -0.70 -14.77 4.61
N LEU A 98 0.15 -13.76 4.88
CA LEU A 98 -0.24 -12.35 4.76
C LEU A 98 -0.50 -11.97 3.29
N GLN A 99 0.29 -12.50 2.36
CA GLN A 99 0.09 -12.24 0.93
C GLN A 99 -1.26 -12.78 0.44
N SER A 100 -1.59 -14.03 0.77
CA SER A 100 -2.92 -14.59 0.47
C SER A 100 -4.05 -13.82 1.17
N TYR A 101 -3.79 -13.30 2.38
CA TYR A 101 -4.76 -12.47 3.08
C TYR A 101 -5.00 -11.13 2.37
N CYS A 102 -3.96 -10.50 1.82
CA CYS A 102 -4.09 -9.29 0.99
C CYS A 102 -4.95 -9.53 -0.25
N GLU A 103 -4.83 -10.69 -0.89
CA GLU A 103 -5.66 -11.03 -2.06
C GLU A 103 -7.17 -11.05 -1.71
N THR A 104 -7.52 -11.41 -0.48
CA THR A 104 -8.92 -11.37 0.01
C THR A 104 -9.40 -9.96 0.37
N LEU A 105 -8.46 -9.03 0.60
CA LEU A 105 -8.71 -7.65 1.03
C LEU A 105 -8.48 -6.64 -0.09
N LEU A 106 -8.34 -7.09 -1.35
CA LEU A 106 -8.22 -6.19 -2.49
C LEU A 106 -9.39 -5.21 -2.55
N ASN A 107 -9.08 -3.98 -2.98
CA ASN A 107 -10.00 -2.83 -2.99
C ASN A 107 -10.43 -2.33 -1.59
N LYS A 108 -9.75 -2.76 -0.51
CA LYS A 108 -10.00 -2.29 0.86
C LYS A 108 -8.70 -1.88 1.55
N PRO A 109 -8.77 -1.00 2.58
CA PRO A 109 -7.64 -0.73 3.47
C PRO A 109 -7.22 -2.04 4.16
N MET A 110 -6.00 -2.49 3.89
CA MET A 110 -5.49 -3.78 4.35
C MET A 110 -4.27 -3.66 5.26
N ILE A 111 -3.65 -2.50 5.39
CA ILE A 111 -2.40 -2.36 6.15
C ILE A 111 -2.61 -2.70 7.63
N LEU A 112 -3.66 -2.14 8.25
CA LEU A 112 -4.01 -2.43 9.65
C LEU A 112 -4.31 -3.91 9.86
N SER A 113 -4.99 -4.53 8.89
CA SER A 113 -5.37 -5.94 8.91
C SER A 113 -4.14 -6.84 8.83
N ILE A 114 -3.19 -6.53 7.93
CA ILE A 114 -1.91 -7.24 7.80
C ILE A 114 -1.11 -7.14 9.09
N TYR A 115 -1.01 -5.94 9.65
CA TYR A 115 -0.28 -5.73 10.89
C TYR A 115 -0.89 -6.48 12.08
N SER A 116 -2.22 -6.39 12.24
CA SER A 116 -2.92 -7.08 13.32
C SER A 116 -2.78 -8.60 13.18
N ARG A 117 -2.87 -9.11 11.94
CA ARG A 117 -2.69 -10.52 11.63
C ARG A 117 -1.27 -11.01 11.92
N LEU A 118 -0.27 -10.18 11.60
CA LEU A 118 1.12 -10.45 11.94
C LEU A 118 1.29 -10.54 13.46
N LEU A 119 0.81 -9.55 14.22
CA LEU A 119 0.91 -9.58 15.69
C LEU A 119 0.23 -10.81 16.29
N GLN A 120 -0.96 -11.17 15.81
CA GLN A 120 -1.67 -12.36 16.27
C GLN A 120 -0.84 -13.63 16.05
N TRP A 121 -0.17 -13.75 14.90
CA TRP A 121 0.70 -14.89 14.63
C TRP A 121 1.92 -14.96 15.57
N PHE A 122 2.44 -13.81 16.02
CA PHE A 122 3.54 -13.75 17.00
C PHE A 122 3.10 -13.98 18.45
N ASP A 123 1.80 -13.85 18.73
CA ASP A 123 1.21 -14.08 20.06
C ASP A 123 0.76 -15.53 20.26
N GLU A 124 0.40 -16.26 19.19
CA GLU A 124 0.14 -17.71 19.17
C GLU A 124 1.42 -18.57 19.30
#